data_AF-A0AAW0LE84-F1
#
_entry.id   AF-A0AAW0LE84-F1
#
_cell.length_a   1.000
_cell.length_b   1.000
_cell.length_c   1.000
_cell.angle_alpha   90.00
_cell.angle_beta   90.00
_cell.angle_gamma   90.00
#
_symmetry.space_group_name_H-M   'P 1'
#
loop_
_entity.id
_entity.type
_entity.pdbx_description
1 polymer ?
#
loop_
_entity_poly.entity_id
_entity_poly.type
_entity_poly.pdbx_seq_one_letter_code
_entity_poly.pdbx_strand_id
1 'polypeptide(L)'
;MIFKELANGAFVLIGVNYYTSNYAGSIQFDKDDTSTSFIQCHYTIDRNGALIDNLIPGCSQICVYLQVLRNALIYMKQEYHNIIFYVTENNWLVGLSSKKGVNVKGYFMWSFDGLHEDEVRLHA
;
A
#
# COMPACT_ATOMS: atom_id res chain seq x y z
N MET A 1 -21.43 9.09 -18.63
CA MET A 1 -22.25 7.99 -18.05
C MET A 1 -21.72 6.61 -18.48
N ILE A 2 -21.45 6.39 -19.78
CA ILE A 2 -20.98 5.10 -20.35
C ILE A 2 -19.71 4.51 -19.70
N PHE A 3 -18.69 5.33 -19.39
CA PHE A 3 -17.44 4.80 -18.80
C PHE A 3 -17.60 4.17 -17.41
N LYS A 4 -18.55 4.65 -16.60
CA LYS A 4 -18.79 4.10 -15.25
C LYS A 4 -19.41 2.71 -15.32
N GLU A 5 -20.23 2.46 -16.33
CA GLU A 5 -20.84 1.15 -16.59
C GLU A 5 -19.82 0.15 -17.13
N LEU A 6 -18.92 0.58 -18.01
CA LEU A 6 -17.84 -0.28 -18.53
C LEU A 6 -16.81 -0.64 -17.46
N ALA A 7 -16.57 0.24 -16.49
CA ALA A 7 -15.60 0.00 -15.42
C ALA A 7 -16.16 -0.92 -14.31
N ASN A 8 -17.48 -0.95 -14.11
CA ASN A 8 -18.09 -1.73 -13.05
C ASN A 8 -18.01 -3.23 -13.37
N GLY A 9 -17.31 -4.01 -12.54
CA GLY A 9 -17.10 -5.44 -12.75
C GLY A 9 -16.11 -5.78 -13.88
N ALA A 10 -15.36 -4.79 -14.39
CA ALA A 10 -14.37 -5.00 -15.45
C ALA A 10 -13.15 -5.84 -15.04
N PHE A 11 -13.00 -6.09 -13.74
CA PHE A 11 -11.90 -6.83 -13.16
C PHE A 11 -12.41 -7.96 -12.30
N VAL A 12 -11.76 -9.12 -12.42
CA VAL A 12 -12.06 -10.34 -11.65
C VAL A 12 -11.06 -10.58 -10.52
N LEU A 13 -9.99 -9.77 -10.47
CA LEU A 13 -8.95 -9.77 -9.46
C LEU A 13 -8.34 -8.38 -9.28
N ILE A 14 -7.66 -8.16 -8.16
CA ILE A 14 -6.90 -6.94 -7.87
C ILE A 14 -5.46 -7.32 -7.50
N GLY A 15 -4.50 -6.72 -8.18
CA GLY A 15 -3.08 -6.74 -7.78
C GLY A 15 -2.79 -5.62 -6.80
N VAL A 16 -2.05 -5.91 -5.74
CA VAL A 16 -1.65 -4.94 -4.72
C VAL A 16 -0.13 -4.91 -4.65
N ASN A 17 0.46 -3.77 -5.03
CA ASN A 17 1.86 -3.48 -4.81
C ASN A 17 1.99 -2.88 -3.41
N TYR A 18 2.58 -3.64 -2.49
CA TYR A 18 2.77 -3.21 -1.10
C TYR A 18 4.25 -3.01 -0.85
N TYR A 19 4.65 -1.81 -0.45
CA TYR A 19 6.06 -1.51 -0.17
C TYR A 19 6.26 -0.97 1.24
N THR A 20 5.39 -0.08 1.70
CA THR A 20 5.57 0.63 2.97
C THR A 20 4.26 0.82 3.71
N SER A 21 4.35 1.23 4.97
CA SER A 21 3.24 1.63 5.81
C SER A 21 3.61 2.88 6.57
N ASN A 22 2.72 3.86 6.54
CA ASN A 22 2.88 5.14 7.24
C ASN A 22 1.73 5.33 8.21
N TYR A 23 1.96 6.14 9.24
CA TYR A 23 0.86 6.77 9.96
C TYR A 23 0.25 7.85 9.10
N ALA A 24 -1.06 8.01 9.18
CA ALA A 24 -1.79 9.14 8.59
C ALA A 24 -2.38 9.99 9.72
N GLY A 25 -2.08 11.29 9.70
CA GLY A 25 -2.68 12.30 10.55
C GLY A 25 -3.72 13.09 9.78
N SER A 26 -4.86 13.37 10.41
CA SER A 26 -5.88 14.23 9.82
C SER A 26 -5.32 15.64 9.64
N ILE A 27 -5.51 16.21 8.47
CA ILE A 27 -5.45 17.66 8.31
C ILE A 27 -6.85 18.22 8.49
N GLN A 28 -6.97 19.50 8.84
CA GLN A 28 -8.26 20.16 8.80
C GLN A 28 -8.68 20.35 7.35
N PHE A 29 -9.95 20.03 7.06
CA PHE A 29 -10.53 20.28 5.76
C PHE A 29 -10.63 21.79 5.54
N ASP A 30 -9.88 22.31 4.57
CA ASP A 30 -10.03 23.68 4.10
C ASP A 30 -10.82 23.66 2.78
N LYS A 31 -12.00 24.26 2.83
CA LYS A 31 -12.94 24.35 1.70
C LYS A 31 -12.40 25.24 0.58
N ASP A 32 -11.47 26.13 0.90
CA ASP A 32 -10.84 27.07 -0.03
C ASP A 32 -9.46 26.55 -0.49
N ASP A 33 -9.07 25.34 -0.07
CA ASP A 33 -7.84 24.70 -0.50
C ASP A 33 -7.89 24.42 -2.01
N THR A 34 -6.90 24.98 -2.71
CA THR A 34 -6.71 24.81 -4.16
C THR A 34 -5.79 23.64 -4.49
N SER A 35 -5.39 22.86 -3.47
CA SER A 35 -4.45 21.75 -3.59
C SER A 35 -4.80 20.86 -4.78
N THR A 36 -3.85 20.76 -5.70
CA THR A 36 -3.91 19.86 -6.86
C THR A 36 -3.69 18.39 -6.45
N SER A 37 -3.39 18.14 -5.17
CA SER A 37 -3.20 16.80 -4.63
C SER A 37 -4.43 16.38 -3.81
N PHE A 38 -4.98 15.21 -4.14
CA PHE A 38 -6.09 14.60 -3.40
C PHE A 38 -5.70 14.09 -1.99
N ILE A 39 -4.47 14.36 -1.54
CA ILE A 39 -3.95 13.85 -0.27
C ILE A 39 -4.40 14.78 0.86
N GLN A 40 -5.50 14.40 1.52
CA GLN A 40 -6.04 15.12 2.68
C GLN A 40 -5.51 14.56 4.00
N CYS A 41 -4.23 14.21 4.06
CA CYS A 41 -3.60 13.73 5.30
C CYS A 41 -2.10 14.01 5.31
N HIS A 42 -1.53 14.16 6.51
CA HIS A 42 -0.07 14.15 6.69
C HIS A 42 0.37 12.71 6.97
N TYR A 43 1.27 12.17 6.15
CA TYR A 43 1.82 10.83 6.37
C TYR A 43 3.22 10.91 6.98
N THR A 44 3.50 10.03 7.93
CA THR A 44 4.78 10.02 8.67
C THR A 44 5.12 8.60 9.11
N ILE A 45 6.42 8.32 9.23
CA ILE A 45 6.96 7.12 9.87
C ILE A 45 7.26 7.32 11.36
N ASP A 46 7.19 8.56 11.84
CA ASP A 46 7.37 8.94 13.23
C ASP A 46 6.01 9.18 13.88
N ARG A 47 5.78 8.56 15.04
CA ARG A 47 4.69 8.93 15.95
C ARG A 47 5.27 9.27 17.32
N ASN A 48 5.24 10.56 17.67
CA ASN A 48 5.67 11.10 18.97
C ASN A 48 7.17 10.90 19.29
N GLY A 49 8.04 11.02 18.28
CA GLY A 49 9.49 10.83 18.39
C GLY A 49 9.91 9.35 18.32
N ALA A 50 8.97 8.44 18.07
CA ALA A 50 9.23 7.02 17.89
C ALA A 50 8.98 6.64 16.43
N LEU A 51 10.04 6.22 15.74
CA LEU A 51 9.95 5.65 14.40
C LEU A 51 9.23 4.30 14.44
N ILE A 52 8.57 3.91 13.34
CA ILE A 52 8.04 2.55 13.23
C ILE A 52 9.19 1.55 13.30
N ASP A 53 9.04 0.51 14.12
CA ASP A 53 10.08 -0.47 14.46
C ASP A 53 10.58 -1.37 13.29
N ASN A 54 10.06 -1.17 12.08
CA ASN A 54 10.30 -2.03 10.91
C ASN A 54 10.87 -1.27 9.71
N LEU A 55 11.70 -0.26 9.95
CA LEU A 55 12.45 0.41 8.89
C LEU A 55 13.47 -0.53 8.26
N ILE A 56 13.62 -0.43 6.95
CA ILE A 56 14.63 -1.19 6.22
C ILE A 56 16.00 -0.55 6.46
N PRO A 57 17.03 -1.32 6.86
CA PRO A 57 18.39 -0.80 6.98
C PRO A 57 18.84 -0.12 5.67
N GLY A 58 19.24 1.14 5.75
CA GLY A 58 19.66 1.94 4.60
C GLY A 58 18.53 2.62 3.82
N CYS A 59 17.26 2.46 4.20
CA CYS A 59 16.13 3.16 3.56
C CYS A 59 15.17 3.76 4.60
N SER A 60 15.15 5.10 4.69
CA SER A 60 14.25 5.84 5.60
C SER A 60 12.82 5.97 5.09
N GLN A 61 12.52 5.54 3.86
CA GLN A 61 11.20 5.71 3.22
C GLN A 61 10.37 4.42 3.21
N ILE A 62 10.98 3.28 3.51
CA ILE A 62 10.33 1.97 3.45
C ILE A 62 10.22 1.39 4.87
N CYS A 63 8.98 1.20 5.31
CA CYS A 63 8.64 0.55 6.56
C CYS A 63 7.66 -0.60 6.29
N VAL A 64 8.12 -1.84 6.49
CA VAL A 64 7.31 -3.03 6.19
C VAL A 64 6.58 -3.51 7.43
N TYR A 65 5.27 -3.29 7.48
CA TYR A 65 4.42 -3.72 8.60
C TYR A 65 3.34 -4.69 8.14
N LEU A 66 3.68 -5.99 8.19
CA LEU A 66 2.86 -7.09 7.67
C LEU A 66 1.43 -7.11 8.22
N GLN A 67 1.24 -6.69 9.48
CA GLN A 67 -0.09 -6.63 10.08
C GLN A 67 -0.96 -5.54 9.46
N VAL A 68 -0.38 -4.41 9.03
CA VAL A 68 -1.10 -3.35 8.32
C VAL A 68 -1.53 -3.85 6.94
N LEU A 69 -0.66 -4.50 6.19
CA LEU A 69 -1.04 -5.12 4.91
C LEU A 69 -2.19 -6.11 5.10
N ARG A 70 -2.12 -6.98 6.12
CA ARG A 70 -3.22 -7.92 6.43
C ARG A 70 -4.53 -7.18 6.69
N ASN A 71 -4.51 -6.15 7.53
CA ASN A 71 -5.71 -5.41 7.88
C ASN A 71 -6.28 -4.68 6.65
N ALA A 72 -5.42 -4.12 5.80
CA ALA A 72 -5.82 -3.49 4.53
C ALA A 72 -6.48 -4.51 3.58
N LEU A 73 -5.92 -5.71 3.43
CA LEU A 73 -6.50 -6.76 2.59
C LEU A 73 -7.84 -7.28 3.14
N ILE A 74 -8.01 -7.33 4.47
CA ILE A 74 -9.30 -7.69 5.10
C ILE A 74 -10.34 -6.60 4.81
N TYR A 75 -9.96 -5.33 4.97
CA TYR A 75 -10.83 -4.19 4.67
C TYR A 75 -11.24 -4.20 3.20
N MET A 76 -10.29 -4.29 2.27
CA MET A 76 -10.58 -4.35 0.83
C MET A 76 -11.44 -5.56 0.47
N LYS A 77 -11.26 -6.71 1.12
CA LYS A 77 -12.15 -7.86 0.93
C LYS A 77 -13.59 -7.54 1.30
N GLN A 78 -13.83 -6.76 2.36
CA GLN A 78 -15.17 -6.34 2.77
C GLN A 78 -15.76 -5.31 1.80
N GLU A 79 -14.98 -4.30 1.41
CA GLU A 79 -15.42 -3.22 0.52
C GLU A 79 -15.64 -3.67 -0.93
N TYR A 80 -14.79 -4.57 -1.44
CA TYR A 80 -14.84 -5.04 -2.84
C TYR A 80 -15.47 -6.43 -2.97
N HIS A 81 -16.48 -6.72 -2.14
CA HIS A 81 -17.34 -7.92 -2.26
C HIS A 81 -16.57 -9.25 -2.39
N ASN A 82 -15.51 -9.42 -1.59
CA ASN A 82 -14.69 -10.63 -1.55
C ASN A 82 -14.00 -11.00 -2.88
N ILE A 83 -13.63 -9.99 -3.67
CA ILE A 83 -12.79 -10.18 -4.87
C ILE A 83 -11.44 -10.87 -4.52
N ILE A 84 -10.83 -11.48 -5.54
CA ILE A 84 -9.53 -12.16 -5.42
C ILE A 84 -8.40 -11.12 -5.40
N PHE A 85 -7.46 -11.26 -4.45
CA PHE A 85 -6.27 -10.42 -4.38
C PHE A 85 -4.99 -11.21 -4.67
N TYR A 86 -4.04 -10.55 -5.31
CA TYR A 86 -2.63 -10.95 -5.38
C TYR A 86 -1.78 -9.83 -4.81
N VAL A 87 -0.80 -10.15 -3.98
CA VAL A 87 0.24 -9.17 -3.66
C VAL A 87 1.30 -9.30 -4.76
N THR A 88 1.34 -8.31 -5.63
CA THR A 88 2.04 -8.37 -6.93
C THR A 88 3.45 -7.82 -6.88
N GLU A 89 3.74 -6.98 -5.90
CA GLU A 89 5.09 -6.53 -5.60
C GLU A 89 5.23 -6.32 -4.10
N ASN A 90 6.21 -6.98 -3.52
CA ASN A 90 6.86 -6.54 -2.29
C ASN A 90 8.23 -7.19 -2.26
N ASN A 91 9.10 -6.59 -1.48
CA ASN A 91 10.46 -7.04 -1.38
C ASN A 91 10.55 -8.11 -0.26
N TRP A 92 10.00 -7.88 0.93
CA TRP A 92 10.28 -8.66 2.16
C TRP A 92 9.09 -9.43 2.82
N LEU A 93 8.02 -9.85 2.11
CA LEU A 93 6.88 -10.63 2.69
C LEU A 93 7.19 -12.11 3.00
N VAL A 94 8.39 -12.45 3.47
CA VAL A 94 8.65 -13.81 3.96
C VAL A 94 7.82 -14.04 5.24
N GLY A 95 6.60 -14.59 5.10
CA GLY A 95 5.77 -15.06 6.23
C GLY A 95 4.27 -14.73 6.24
N LEU A 96 3.69 -14.10 5.20
CA LEU A 96 2.25 -13.77 5.19
C LEU A 96 1.32 -14.86 4.64
N SER A 97 1.84 -15.91 4.01
CA SER A 97 1.06 -16.88 3.22
C SER A 97 0.22 -17.88 4.03
N SER A 98 0.11 -17.76 5.36
CA SER A 98 -0.53 -18.80 6.19
C SER A 98 -1.53 -18.32 7.25
N LYS A 99 -1.92 -17.03 7.28
CA LYS A 99 -2.82 -16.49 8.32
C LYS A 99 -4.27 -16.40 7.86
N LYS A 100 -5.20 -17.01 8.63
CA LYS A 100 -6.65 -17.05 8.37
C LYS A 100 -7.26 -15.65 8.14
N GLY A 101 -8.14 -15.54 7.13
CA GLY A 101 -9.05 -14.40 6.93
C GLY A 101 -8.94 -13.66 5.59
N VAL A 102 -7.83 -13.81 4.87
CA VAL A 102 -7.53 -13.05 3.64
C VAL A 102 -7.73 -13.91 2.38
N ASN A 103 -8.31 -13.36 1.30
CA ASN A 103 -8.47 -14.03 0.00
C ASN A 103 -7.29 -13.72 -0.95
N VAL A 104 -6.05 -13.96 -0.47
CA VAL A 104 -4.85 -13.82 -1.30
C VAL A 104 -4.55 -15.17 -1.97
N LYS A 105 -4.35 -15.15 -3.29
CA LYS A 105 -4.08 -16.37 -4.08
C LYS A 105 -2.61 -16.55 -4.46
N GLY A 106 -1.78 -15.53 -4.29
CA GLY A 106 -0.35 -15.60 -4.58
C GLY A 106 0.42 -14.36 -4.14
N TYR A 107 1.74 -14.51 -4.14
CA TYR A 107 2.71 -13.49 -3.79
C TYR A 107 3.81 -13.45 -4.85
N PHE A 108 4.15 -12.24 -5.32
CA PHE A 108 5.23 -12.00 -6.26
C PHE A 108 6.24 -11.04 -5.63
N MET A 109 7.51 -11.45 -5.66
CA MET A 109 8.61 -10.68 -5.09
C MET A 109 9.18 -9.74 -6.15
N TRP A 110 9.37 -8.48 -5.77
CA TRP A 110 10.08 -7.50 -6.57
C TRP A 110 11.48 -7.26 -5.98
N SER A 111 12.56 -7.15 -6.76
CA SER A 111 12.74 -7.62 -8.14
C SER A 111 13.51 -8.95 -8.13
N PHE A 112 13.33 -9.75 -9.18
CA PHE A 112 13.98 -11.07 -9.31
C PHE A 112 15.51 -10.94 -9.50
N ASP A 113 15.97 -9.81 -10.02
CA ASP A 113 17.32 -9.55 -10.51
C ASP A 113 18.04 -8.40 -9.77
N GLY A 114 17.42 -7.77 -8.77
CA GLY A 114 18.08 -6.77 -7.91
C GLY A 114 18.36 -5.43 -8.59
N LEU A 115 17.53 -5.01 -9.55
CA LEU A 115 17.68 -3.75 -10.28
C LEU A 115 17.89 -2.53 -9.35
N HIS A 116 18.87 -1.69 -9.70
CA HIS A 116 19.10 -0.35 -9.13
C HIS A 116 17.95 0.59 -9.53
N GLU A 117 16.97 0.78 -8.64
CA GLU A 117 15.90 1.79 -8.82
C GLU A 117 16.31 3.22 -8.40
N ASP A 118 17.53 3.41 -7.89
CA ASP A 118 17.94 4.63 -7.19
C ASP A 118 18.30 5.85 -8.08
N GLU A 119 18.21 5.79 -9.42
CA GLU A 119 18.57 6.95 -10.27
C GLU A 119 17.40 7.87 -10.69
N VAL A 120 16.13 7.51 -10.46
CA VAL A 120 15.00 8.27 -11.06
C VAL A 120 14.17 9.10 -10.06
N ARG A 121 14.40 9.00 -8.74
CA ARG A 121 13.57 9.70 -7.73
C ARG A 121 14.27 10.72 -6.82
N LEU A 122 15.56 11.00 -7.01
CA LEU A 122 16.30 11.93 -6.14
C LEU A 122 16.26 13.42 -6.56
N HIS A 123 15.52 13.77 -7.62
CA HIS A 123 15.34 15.16 -8.03
C HIS A 123 13.87 15.46 -8.39
N ALA A 124 13.04 15.71 -7.37
CA ALA A 124 11.81 16.48 -7.48
C ALA A 124 11.47 17.11 -6.14
#